data_AF-A0AA47P2N0-F1
#
_entry.id   AF-A0AA47P2N0-F1
#
_cell.length_a   1.000
_cell.length_b   1.000
_cell.length_c   1.000
_cell.angle_alpha   90.00
_cell.angle_beta   90.00
_cell.angle_gamma   90.00
#
_symmetry.space_group_name_H-M   'P 1'
#
loop_
_entity.id
_entity.type
_entity.pdbx_description
1 polymer ?
#
loop_
_entity_poly.entity_id
_entity_poly.type
_entity_poly.pdbx_seq_one_letter_code
_entity_poly.pdbx_strand_id
1 'polypeptide(L)'
;MEVVKLQNIKVQNAVLVSGLTHSEIDNEVFDFLKQFGSVARLVEVPSADKEVKVIVEFQHEATVKELEKQHLPLHRALHCKPAVAYLTELKDLAQRSSKSFEDILREELARIGESVGRETQVNDTETPAEPAPTPLTDEPQVMPPISDEDASSVIITPQIAEAVIEITSHEDGKMHSPQPPAELHSTPEVQRVIVEHIVRSNEMASHSNLSYKLKPFSGRVPHPAFEVDYDAWRSSVEFCLNDPVISDTQVVRKIVESLSSPAANIVKSLGPKATPKAFLKLLDSAYAAVEDGDELFARFLNTNQNVGEKASDYLQRLHTTLSSVISREGIVPNDADKQLLRQFCRGCWDSPLLMSLQLEQRKTDPPSFPEFLLLLRTEEDKQASKATRMKQHLGITKTRALSHMQTTLMSSMDSFDTTSDPDSVSSAAHNDLKKEIADLRAQIAQLKACSIEKPVKKGIKRNQETTAKDTK
;
A
#
# COMPACT_ATOMS: atom_id res chain seq x y z
N MET A 1 16.51 -29.53 47.09
CA MET A 1 16.19 -29.05 48.45
C MET A 1 17.08 -27.90 48.91
N GLU A 2 18.36 -27.85 48.56
CA GLU A 2 19.23 -26.69 48.88
C GLU A 2 18.75 -25.40 48.22
N VAL A 3 18.37 -25.42 46.94
CA VAL A 3 17.87 -24.24 46.21
C VAL A 3 16.62 -23.62 46.86
N VAL A 4 15.69 -24.45 47.35
CA VAL A 4 14.47 -24.00 48.03
C VAL A 4 14.79 -23.25 49.33
N LYS A 5 15.78 -23.74 50.09
CA LYS A 5 16.22 -23.10 51.34
C LYS A 5 17.04 -21.84 51.09
N LEU A 6 17.91 -21.85 50.08
CA LEU A 6 18.75 -20.71 49.71
C LEU A 6 17.94 -19.54 49.13
N GLN A 7 16.91 -19.84 48.34
CA GLN A 7 16.06 -18.85 47.68
C GLN A 7 14.78 -18.51 48.47
N ASN A 8 14.63 -19.05 49.68
CA ASN A 8 13.46 -18.86 50.55
C ASN A 8 12.13 -19.04 49.79
N ILE A 9 12.03 -20.15 49.04
CA ILE A 9 10.87 -20.45 48.18
C ILE A 9 9.71 -20.92 49.04
N LYS A 10 8.53 -20.33 48.86
CA LYS A 10 7.31 -20.79 49.54
C LYS A 10 6.83 -22.06 48.84
N VAL A 11 7.18 -23.22 49.39
CA VAL A 11 6.89 -24.54 48.79
C VAL A 11 5.39 -24.72 48.51
N GLN A 12 4.52 -24.18 49.37
CA GLN A 12 3.06 -24.23 49.21
C GLN A 12 2.56 -23.49 47.95
N ASN A 13 3.38 -22.59 47.39
CA ASN A 13 3.08 -21.81 46.21
C ASN A 13 3.91 -22.23 45.00
N ALA A 14 4.66 -23.33 45.07
CA ALA A 14 5.65 -23.68 44.06
C ALA A 14 5.32 -25.00 43.35
N VAL A 15 5.53 -25.03 42.02
CA VAL A 15 5.42 -26.23 41.19
C VAL A 15 6.75 -26.48 40.49
N LEU A 16 7.16 -27.75 40.39
CA LEU A 16 8.37 -28.16 39.68
C LEU A 16 8.02 -28.56 38.25
N VAL A 17 8.66 -27.90 37.29
CA VAL A 17 8.61 -28.23 35.86
C VAL A 17 9.92 -28.91 35.49
N SER A 18 9.83 -30.09 34.86
CA SER A 18 10.98 -30.89 34.41
C SER A 18 10.90 -31.13 32.91
N GLY A 19 12.04 -31.32 32.25
CA GLY A 19 12.11 -31.68 30.83
C GLY A 19 12.14 -30.48 29.87
N LEU A 20 12.54 -29.30 30.35
CA LEU A 20 12.67 -28.10 29.52
C LEU A 20 13.94 -28.19 28.63
N THR A 21 13.88 -27.57 27.46
CA THR A 21 14.92 -27.66 26.40
C THR A 21 15.68 -26.34 26.17
N HIS A 22 15.40 -25.30 26.95
CA HIS A 22 15.80 -23.90 26.72
C HIS A 22 15.44 -23.39 25.31
N SER A 23 14.34 -23.88 24.75
CA SER A 23 13.82 -23.42 23.45
C SER A 23 12.68 -22.42 23.65
N GLU A 24 12.35 -21.65 22.61
CA GLU A 24 11.18 -20.76 22.62
C GLU A 24 9.87 -21.51 22.91
N ILE A 25 9.84 -22.81 22.64
CA ILE A 25 8.70 -23.71 22.88
C ILE A 25 8.43 -23.89 24.39
N ASP A 26 9.46 -23.78 25.24
CA ASP A 26 9.31 -23.86 26.69
C ASP A 26 8.48 -22.68 27.24
N ASN A 27 8.43 -21.55 26.52
CA ASN A 27 7.60 -20.41 26.88
C ASN A 27 6.11 -20.76 26.89
N GLU A 28 5.66 -21.70 26.05
CA GLU A 28 4.27 -22.16 26.05
C GLU A 28 3.88 -22.85 27.36
N VAL A 29 4.83 -23.55 28.01
CA VAL A 29 4.62 -24.15 29.34
C VAL A 29 4.41 -23.07 30.38
N PHE A 30 5.23 -22.01 30.34
CA PHE A 30 5.12 -20.91 31.28
C PHE A 30 3.85 -20.07 31.04
N ASP A 31 3.47 -19.84 29.79
CA ASP A 31 2.24 -19.12 29.46
C ASP A 31 0.99 -19.91 29.84
N PHE A 32 1.02 -21.23 29.73
CA PHE A 32 -0.03 -22.07 30.28
C PHE A 32 -0.14 -21.96 31.80
N LEU A 33 1.00 -22.02 32.52
CA LEU A 33 0.99 -21.89 33.97
C LEU A 33 0.46 -20.52 34.42
N LYS A 34 0.73 -19.44 33.66
CA LYS A 34 0.17 -18.10 33.92
C LYS A 34 -1.37 -18.05 33.81
N GLN A 35 -2.02 -18.99 33.11
CA GLN A 35 -3.49 -19.06 33.03
C GLN A 35 -4.12 -19.42 34.37
N PHE A 36 -3.41 -20.16 35.22
CA PHE A 36 -3.93 -20.58 36.53
C PHE A 36 -3.71 -19.50 37.60
N GLY A 37 -2.69 -18.65 37.44
CA GLY A 37 -2.49 -17.50 38.32
C GLY A 37 -1.17 -16.77 38.08
N SER A 38 -1.03 -15.61 38.74
CA SER A 38 0.15 -14.77 38.62
C SER A 38 1.40 -15.45 39.18
N VAL A 39 2.40 -15.64 38.33
CA VAL A 39 3.72 -16.14 38.70
C VAL A 39 4.50 -15.04 39.43
N ALA A 40 4.99 -15.34 40.62
CA ALA A 40 5.82 -14.44 41.43
C ALA A 40 7.29 -14.51 41.01
N ARG A 41 7.82 -15.72 40.77
CA ARG A 41 9.22 -15.93 40.38
C ARG A 41 9.45 -17.28 39.72
N LEU A 42 10.48 -17.32 38.89
CA LEU A 42 10.99 -18.51 38.21
C LEU A 42 12.40 -18.78 38.72
N VAL A 43 12.66 -19.99 39.23
CA VAL A 43 13.97 -20.37 39.78
C VAL A 43 14.47 -21.62 39.09
N GLU A 44 15.55 -21.50 38.32
CA GLU A 44 16.23 -22.64 37.72
C GLU A 44 16.93 -23.47 38.81
N VAL A 45 16.73 -24.78 38.75
CA VAL A 45 17.38 -25.74 39.63
C VAL A 45 18.50 -26.39 38.83
N PRO A 46 19.77 -26.07 39.11
CA PRO A 46 20.89 -26.74 38.46
C PRO A 46 20.84 -28.24 38.78
N SER A 47 20.73 -29.06 37.73
CA SER A 47 20.70 -30.52 37.83
C SER A 47 21.92 -31.12 37.11
N ALA A 48 22.53 -32.15 37.70
CA ALA A 48 23.73 -32.78 37.17
C ALA A 48 23.46 -33.58 35.86
N ASP A 49 22.20 -33.91 35.57
CA ASP A 49 21.81 -34.87 34.53
C ASP A 49 21.41 -34.24 33.18
N LYS A 50 21.86 -33.01 32.88
CA LYS A 50 21.46 -32.22 31.67
C LYS A 50 19.96 -31.93 31.54
N GLU A 51 19.10 -32.43 32.43
CA GLU A 51 17.69 -32.05 32.50
C GLU A 51 17.54 -30.68 33.16
N VAL A 52 16.93 -29.75 32.43
CA VAL A 52 16.58 -28.44 32.95
C VAL A 52 15.32 -28.59 33.81
N LYS A 53 15.47 -28.24 35.09
CA LYS A 53 14.38 -28.25 36.08
C LYS A 53 14.16 -26.84 36.56
N VAL A 54 12.90 -26.41 36.57
CA VAL A 54 12.53 -25.05 36.92
C VAL A 54 11.42 -25.06 37.96
N ILE A 55 11.60 -24.30 39.02
CA ILE A 55 10.58 -24.06 40.04
C ILE A 55 9.81 -22.80 39.66
N VAL A 56 8.50 -22.94 39.49
CA VAL A 56 7.56 -21.84 39.24
C VAL A 56 6.85 -21.54 40.55
N GLU A 57 7.08 -20.37 41.13
CA GLU A 57 6.37 -19.92 42.33
C GLU A 57 5.26 -18.93 41.98
N PHE A 58 4.06 -19.21 42.45
CA PHE A 58 2.87 -18.37 42.28
C PHE A 58 2.71 -17.39 43.44
N GLN A 59 2.00 -16.28 43.18
CA GLN A 59 1.69 -15.29 44.21
C GLN A 59 0.73 -15.85 45.29
N HIS A 60 -0.16 -16.76 44.91
CA HIS A 60 -1.22 -17.28 45.78
C HIS A 60 -1.20 -18.81 45.86
N GLU A 61 -1.25 -19.35 47.09
CA GLU A 61 -1.31 -20.80 47.38
C GLU A 61 -2.53 -21.49 46.75
N ALA A 62 -3.66 -20.78 46.67
CA ALA A 62 -4.89 -21.29 46.07
C ALA A 62 -4.68 -21.79 44.62
N THR A 63 -3.79 -21.13 43.88
CA THR A 63 -3.41 -21.51 42.50
C THR A 63 -2.81 -22.91 42.45
N VAL A 64 -1.90 -23.22 43.37
CA VAL A 64 -1.21 -24.51 43.42
C VAL A 64 -2.15 -25.59 43.93
N LYS A 65 -3.02 -25.29 44.88
CA LYS A 65 -4.09 -26.22 45.33
C LYS A 65 -5.05 -26.59 44.21
N GLU A 66 -5.38 -25.64 43.32
CA GLU A 66 -6.24 -25.89 42.17
C GLU A 66 -5.53 -26.74 41.10
N LEU A 67 -4.26 -26.40 40.81
CA LEU A 67 -3.40 -27.19 39.92
C LEU A 67 -3.22 -28.64 40.43
N GLU A 68 -3.01 -28.81 41.74
CA GLU A 68 -2.85 -30.12 42.38
C GLU A 68 -4.12 -30.96 42.27
N LYS A 69 -5.29 -30.33 42.46
CA LYS A 69 -6.58 -31.02 42.43
C LYS A 69 -7.02 -31.43 41.03
N GLN A 70 -6.70 -30.64 40.00
CA GLN A 70 -7.26 -30.82 38.65
C GLN A 70 -6.25 -31.31 37.61
N HIS A 71 -4.95 -31.06 37.78
CA HIS A 71 -4.01 -31.14 36.66
C HIS A 71 -2.66 -31.81 36.94
N LEU A 72 -2.26 -32.06 38.19
CA LEU A 72 -0.98 -32.71 38.50
C LEU A 72 -1.12 -34.23 38.70
N PRO A 73 -0.15 -35.05 38.21
CA PRO A 73 0.96 -34.66 37.33
C PRO A 73 0.49 -34.44 35.89
N LEU A 74 0.85 -33.28 35.32
CA LEU A 74 0.51 -32.91 33.94
C LEU A 74 1.64 -33.34 33.00
N HIS A 75 1.35 -34.23 32.05
CA HIS A 75 2.27 -34.56 30.97
C HIS A 75 1.79 -33.90 29.68
N ARG A 76 2.41 -32.78 29.30
CA ARG A 76 2.02 -32.03 28.09
C ARG A 76 3.05 -32.23 26.98
N ALA A 77 2.60 -32.80 25.87
CA ALA A 77 3.37 -32.76 24.63
C ALA A 77 3.28 -31.35 24.03
N LEU A 78 4.43 -30.69 23.89
CA LEU A 78 4.51 -29.38 23.24
C LEU A 78 4.34 -29.56 21.74
N HIS A 79 3.42 -28.82 21.13
CA HIS A 79 3.13 -28.92 19.71
C HIS A 79 4.13 -28.08 18.94
N CYS A 80 5.13 -28.72 18.35
CA CYS A 80 6.02 -28.06 17.42
C CYS A 80 5.24 -27.63 16.16
N LYS A 81 5.59 -26.48 15.57
CA LYS A 81 5.02 -26.04 14.28
C LYS A 81 5.07 -27.20 13.27
N PRO A 82 4.05 -27.42 12.41
CA PRO A 82 3.98 -28.59 11.53
C PRO A 82 5.24 -28.81 10.68
N ALA A 83 5.87 -27.71 10.22
CA ALA A 83 7.11 -27.74 9.47
C ALA A 83 8.31 -28.26 10.31
N VAL A 84 8.38 -27.92 11.59
CA VAL A 84 9.44 -28.38 12.49
C VAL A 84 9.19 -29.81 12.95
N ALA A 85 7.93 -30.20 13.14
CA ALA A 85 7.56 -31.60 13.38
C ALA A 85 7.96 -32.49 12.20
N TYR A 86 7.61 -32.09 10.97
CA TYR A 86 7.98 -32.80 9.75
C TYR A 86 9.49 -32.88 9.54
N LEU A 87 10.25 -31.79 9.77
CA LEU A 87 11.71 -31.81 9.68
C LEU A 87 12.34 -32.71 10.75
N THR A 88 11.76 -32.78 11.95
CA THR A 88 12.18 -33.71 13.00
C THR A 88 11.90 -35.16 12.59
N GLU A 89 10.74 -35.45 11.99
CA GLU A 89 10.41 -36.77 11.46
C GLU A 89 11.35 -37.20 10.32
N LEU A 90 11.70 -36.29 9.41
CA LEU A 90 12.68 -36.57 8.35
C LEU A 90 14.08 -36.84 8.93
N LYS A 91 14.43 -36.15 10.02
CA LYS A 91 15.70 -36.37 10.73
C LYS A 91 15.73 -37.71 11.46
N ASP A 92 14.62 -38.11 12.06
CA ASP A 92 14.48 -39.44 12.68
C ASP A 92 14.47 -40.54 11.62
N LEU A 93 13.85 -40.29 10.46
CA LEU A 93 13.89 -41.21 9.32
C LEU A 93 15.31 -41.37 8.77
N ALA A 94 16.10 -40.29 8.75
CA ALA A 94 17.52 -40.32 8.40
C ALA A 94 18.39 -41.07 9.41
N GLN A 95 18.02 -41.06 10.69
CA GLN A 95 18.72 -41.86 11.71
C GLN A 95 18.38 -43.34 11.63
N ARG A 96 17.14 -43.67 11.22
CA ARG A 96 16.64 -45.05 11.10
C ARG A 96 16.94 -45.69 9.75
N SER A 97 17.22 -44.88 8.73
CA SER A 97 17.66 -45.33 7.42
C SER A 97 19.16 -45.09 7.26
N SER A 98 19.87 -45.90 6.47
CA SER A 98 21.28 -45.63 6.15
C SER A 98 21.45 -44.51 5.11
N LYS A 99 20.48 -43.60 4.98
CA LYS A 99 20.49 -42.46 4.05
C LYS A 99 20.78 -41.18 4.82
N SER A 100 21.54 -40.25 4.21
CA SER A 100 21.77 -38.96 4.84
C SER A 100 20.47 -38.15 4.87
N PHE A 101 20.34 -37.29 5.88
CA PHE A 101 19.19 -36.36 5.97
C PHE A 101 19.06 -35.49 4.72
N GLU A 102 20.19 -35.11 4.11
CA GLU A 102 20.22 -34.35 2.87
C GLU A 102 19.61 -35.11 1.69
N ASP A 103 19.90 -36.41 1.57
CA ASP A 103 19.36 -37.24 0.49
C ASP A 103 17.85 -37.44 0.62
N ILE A 104 17.36 -37.65 1.85
CA ILE A 104 15.93 -37.79 2.14
C ILE A 104 15.19 -36.47 1.87
N LEU A 105 15.77 -35.34 2.27
CA LEU A 105 15.17 -34.03 2.03
C LEU A 105 15.11 -33.71 0.53
N ARG A 106 16.16 -34.05 -0.23
CA ARG A 106 16.16 -33.90 -1.70
C ARG A 106 15.10 -34.80 -2.36
N GLU A 107 14.92 -36.02 -1.87
CA GLU A 107 13.90 -36.96 -2.36
C GLU A 107 12.48 -36.41 -2.12
N GLU A 108 12.20 -35.86 -0.94
CA GLU A 108 10.89 -35.26 -0.62
C GLU A 108 10.63 -33.98 -1.41
N LEU A 109 11.64 -33.12 -1.59
CA LEU A 109 11.51 -31.92 -2.43
C LEU A 109 11.24 -32.26 -3.91
N ALA A 110 11.83 -33.35 -4.41
CA ALA A 110 11.57 -33.84 -5.76
C ALA A 110 10.12 -34.35 -5.92
N ARG A 111 9.60 -35.09 -4.92
CA ARG A 111 8.20 -35.55 -4.92
C ARG A 111 7.20 -34.40 -4.93
N ILE A 112 7.47 -33.33 -4.17
CA ILE A 112 6.63 -32.12 -4.16
C ILE A 112 6.66 -31.45 -5.55
N GLY A 113 7.85 -31.35 -6.17
CA GLY A 113 7.99 -30.81 -7.52
C GLY A 113 7.21 -31.60 -8.58
N GLU A 114 7.22 -32.93 -8.50
CA GLU A 114 6.44 -33.80 -9.41
C GLU A 114 4.93 -33.68 -9.18
N SER A 115 4.49 -33.52 -7.93
CA SER A 115 3.08 -33.30 -7.60
C SER A 115 2.56 -31.97 -8.16
N VAL A 116 3.37 -30.90 -8.09
CA VAL A 116 3.00 -29.57 -8.57
C VAL A 116 3.07 -29.47 -10.10
N GLY A 117 4.01 -30.17 -10.74
CA GLY A 117 4.15 -30.19 -12.20
C GLY A 117 3.02 -30.92 -12.95
N ARG A 118 2.18 -31.69 -12.26
CA ARG A 118 1.10 -32.49 -12.87
C ARG A 118 -0.23 -31.73 -12.99
N GLU A 119 -0.34 -30.54 -12.42
CA GLU A 119 -1.57 -29.72 -12.48
C GLU A 119 -1.67 -28.79 -13.70
N THR A 120 -0.68 -28.77 -14.61
CA THR A 120 -0.62 -27.80 -15.74
C THR A 120 -0.87 -28.39 -17.14
N GLN A 121 -1.48 -29.57 -17.29
CA GLN A 121 -1.85 -30.11 -18.61
C GLN A 121 -3.22 -30.79 -18.64
N VAL A 122 -4.30 -30.02 -18.82
CA VAL A 122 -5.57 -30.51 -19.43
C VAL A 122 -6.28 -29.36 -20.16
N ASN A 123 -6.19 -29.36 -21.50
CA ASN A 123 -7.23 -29.08 -22.51
C ASN A 123 -6.72 -28.31 -23.74
N ASP A 124 -6.55 -29.04 -24.84
CA ASP A 124 -6.80 -28.69 -26.25
C ASP A 124 -6.25 -29.88 -27.08
N THR A 125 -6.86 -30.49 -28.09
CA THR A 125 -8.12 -30.39 -28.83
C THR A 125 -8.16 -31.64 -29.73
N GLU A 126 -9.31 -32.26 -29.98
CA GLU A 126 -9.55 -33.01 -31.23
C GLU A 126 -10.91 -32.58 -31.83
N THR A 127 -10.84 -32.00 -33.03
CA THR A 127 -11.97 -31.68 -33.93
C THR A 127 -11.76 -32.44 -35.24
N PRO A 128 -12.83 -32.98 -35.88
CA PRO A 128 -13.08 -32.68 -37.32
C PRO A 128 -14.60 -32.67 -37.67
N ALA A 129 -15.18 -32.01 -38.69
CA ALA A 129 -14.77 -31.15 -39.82
C ALA A 129 -16.03 -30.50 -40.49
N GLU A 130 -15.88 -29.28 -41.04
CA GLU A 130 -16.44 -28.56 -42.23
C GLU A 130 -17.77 -28.91 -42.97
N PRO A 131 -18.39 -28.01 -43.83
CA PRO A 131 -17.75 -27.02 -44.72
C PRO A 131 -18.35 -25.60 -44.89
N ALA A 132 -17.52 -24.71 -45.47
CA ALA A 132 -17.71 -23.30 -45.86
C ALA A 132 -18.53 -23.09 -47.17
N PRO A 133 -18.81 -21.84 -47.65
CA PRO A 133 -17.82 -21.04 -48.44
C PRO A 133 -17.94 -19.49 -48.30
N THR A 134 -16.86 -18.73 -47.97
CA THR A 134 -16.00 -17.85 -48.83
C THR A 134 -16.60 -16.47 -49.25
N PRO A 135 -15.79 -15.50 -49.75
CA PRO A 135 -15.42 -14.26 -49.04
C PRO A 135 -15.91 -13.01 -49.79
N LEU A 136 -15.59 -11.78 -49.35
CA LEU A 136 -15.16 -10.67 -50.23
C LEU A 136 -14.85 -9.37 -49.44
N THR A 137 -13.79 -8.74 -49.93
CA THR A 137 -13.19 -7.43 -49.65
C THR A 137 -14.02 -6.30 -50.31
N ASP A 138 -14.12 -5.10 -49.72
CA ASP A 138 -13.84 -3.82 -50.43
C ASP A 138 -13.85 -2.57 -49.52
N GLU A 139 -13.11 -1.55 -49.97
CA GLU A 139 -12.79 -0.23 -49.38
C GLU A 139 -13.90 0.85 -49.64
N PRO A 140 -13.74 2.13 -49.20
CA PRO A 140 -14.83 3.07 -48.91
C PRO A 140 -15.34 3.89 -50.12
N GLN A 141 -16.57 4.40 -50.02
CA GLN A 141 -17.16 5.32 -50.99
C GLN A 141 -17.87 6.52 -50.36
N VAL A 142 -17.74 7.62 -51.09
CA VAL A 142 -18.08 9.03 -50.84
C VAL A 142 -19.53 9.35 -51.30
N MET A 143 -20.09 10.46 -50.78
CA MET A 143 -21.40 11.11 -51.05
C MET A 143 -21.86 11.19 -52.53
N PRO A 144 -23.17 11.47 -52.80
CA PRO A 144 -23.56 12.85 -53.17
C PRO A 144 -24.99 13.32 -52.69
N PRO A 145 -25.37 14.61 -52.93
CA PRO A 145 -26.44 15.39 -52.24
C PRO A 145 -27.69 15.70 -53.10
N ILE A 146 -28.64 16.51 -52.59
CA ILE A 146 -29.59 17.49 -53.21
C ILE A 146 -30.76 17.74 -52.20
N SER A 147 -30.89 18.91 -51.53
CA SER A 147 -31.60 20.19 -51.86
C SER A 147 -33.14 20.07 -51.94
N ASP A 148 -34.02 20.98 -51.51
CA ASP A 148 -34.09 22.20 -50.67
C ASP A 148 -35.59 22.63 -50.65
N GLU A 149 -35.95 23.65 -49.83
CA GLU A 149 -37.21 24.44 -49.78
C GLU A 149 -38.31 23.90 -48.80
N ASP A 150 -38.87 24.65 -47.83
CA ASP A 150 -38.93 26.10 -47.59
C ASP A 150 -39.33 26.45 -46.13
N ALA A 151 -39.07 27.72 -45.76
CA ALA A 151 -39.62 28.59 -44.70
C ALA A 151 -38.75 28.93 -43.45
N SER A 152 -37.93 29.99 -43.61
CA SER A 152 -37.67 31.19 -42.75
C SER A 152 -37.68 31.06 -41.20
N SER A 153 -36.78 31.66 -40.39
CA SER A 153 -36.01 32.91 -40.52
C SER A 153 -35.05 33.13 -39.33
N VAL A 154 -33.89 33.77 -39.61
CA VAL A 154 -33.07 34.69 -38.77
C VAL A 154 -32.24 34.11 -37.59
N ILE A 155 -30.92 34.11 -37.79
CA ILE A 155 -29.85 33.99 -36.78
C ILE A 155 -29.40 35.40 -36.36
N ILE A 156 -29.34 35.70 -35.06
CA ILE A 156 -28.41 36.68 -34.47
C ILE A 156 -28.02 36.20 -33.06
N THR A 157 -26.74 35.87 -32.85
CA THR A 157 -26.07 35.85 -31.55
C THR A 157 -25.92 37.27 -31.03
N PRO A 158 -25.97 37.50 -29.71
CA PRO A 158 -25.00 38.46 -29.17
C PRO A 158 -24.36 38.04 -27.84
N GLN A 159 -23.08 38.39 -27.76
CA GLN A 159 -22.34 38.66 -26.53
C GLN A 159 -23.02 39.77 -25.73
N ILE A 160 -22.97 39.71 -24.40
CA ILE A 160 -23.33 40.84 -23.53
C ILE A 160 -22.14 41.17 -22.64
N ALA A 161 -21.61 42.36 -22.90
CA ALA A 161 -20.77 43.15 -22.01
C ALA A 161 -21.65 44.01 -21.08
N GLU A 162 -21.05 44.46 -19.99
CA GLU A 162 -21.60 45.32 -18.95
C GLU A 162 -22.25 46.61 -19.48
N ALA A 163 -23.44 46.93 -18.97
CA ALA A 163 -23.93 48.31 -18.89
C ALA A 163 -24.95 48.47 -17.74
N VAL A 164 -24.54 49.34 -16.82
CA VAL A 164 -25.28 50.24 -15.92
C VAL A 164 -26.72 50.55 -16.34
N ILE A 165 -27.66 50.48 -15.38
CA ILE A 165 -28.94 51.22 -15.42
C ILE A 165 -29.13 51.96 -14.08
N GLU A 166 -29.13 53.28 -14.17
CA GLU A 166 -29.61 54.25 -13.18
C GLU A 166 -31.13 54.19 -13.03
N ILE A 167 -31.60 54.37 -11.79
CA ILE A 167 -32.97 54.80 -11.51
C ILE A 167 -32.87 56.21 -10.88
N THR A 168 -33.25 57.21 -11.66
CA THR A 168 -33.48 58.60 -11.25
C THR A 168 -34.80 58.74 -10.49
N SER A 169 -34.76 59.43 -9.36
CA SER A 169 -35.91 60.07 -8.70
C SER A 169 -35.64 61.56 -8.55
N HIS A 170 -36.58 62.38 -9.03
CA HIS A 170 -36.54 63.83 -9.07
C HIS A 170 -36.69 64.51 -7.69
N GLU A 171 -36.02 65.66 -7.64
CA GLU A 171 -36.00 66.86 -6.78
C GLU A 171 -37.21 67.21 -5.89
N ASP A 172 -36.95 67.81 -4.71
CA ASP A 172 -37.08 69.27 -4.50
C ASP A 172 -36.46 69.73 -3.13
N GLY A 173 -35.95 70.97 -3.05
CA GLY A 173 -35.88 71.70 -1.76
C GLY A 173 -34.55 72.14 -1.11
N LYS A 174 -33.65 72.80 -1.85
CA LYS A 174 -32.98 74.10 -1.54
C LYS A 174 -32.47 74.44 -0.10
N MET A 175 -31.15 74.71 0.03
CA MET A 175 -30.51 75.97 0.52
C MET A 175 -29.05 75.70 0.94
N HIS A 176 -28.06 76.08 0.11
CA HIS A 176 -27.29 77.33 0.18
C HIS A 176 -25.94 77.17 0.89
N SER A 177 -24.85 77.05 0.11
CA SER A 177 -23.50 77.39 0.57
C SER A 177 -23.26 78.88 0.40
N PRO A 178 -22.36 79.46 1.20
CA PRO A 178 -21.39 80.39 0.64
C PRO A 178 -19.96 79.91 0.92
N GLN A 179 -19.18 79.85 -0.15
CA GLN A 179 -17.73 79.70 -0.12
C GLN A 179 -17.07 81.02 0.35
N PRO A 180 -15.87 80.96 0.94
CA PRO A 180 -14.80 81.82 0.43
C PRO A 180 -13.45 81.11 0.26
N PRO A 181 -12.48 81.73 -0.45
CA PRO A 181 -11.39 81.04 -1.13
C PRO A 181 -10.01 81.19 -0.45
N ALA A 182 -9.11 80.30 -0.89
CA ALA A 182 -7.65 80.43 -1.06
C ALA A 182 -6.75 80.79 0.16
N GLU A 183 -5.88 79.80 0.42
CA GLU A 183 -4.44 79.92 0.69
C GLU A 183 -3.88 80.27 2.08
N LEU A 184 -2.95 79.38 2.46
CA LEU A 184 -1.82 79.49 3.38
C LEU A 184 -2.12 79.40 4.89
N HIS A 185 -1.09 78.91 5.59
CA HIS A 185 -0.91 78.77 7.03
C HIS A 185 -1.23 77.39 7.64
N SER A 186 -0.15 76.64 7.80
CA SER A 186 0.02 75.40 8.57
C SER A 186 -0.74 75.40 9.90
N THR A 187 -1.50 74.33 10.16
CA THR A 187 -1.94 73.95 11.51
C THR A 187 -1.84 72.42 11.67
N PRO A 188 -1.60 71.93 12.90
CA PRO A 188 -0.78 70.75 13.17
C PRO A 188 -1.51 69.44 12.87
N GLU A 189 -0.73 68.39 12.65
CA GLU A 189 -1.10 66.98 12.46
C GLU A 189 -2.32 66.57 13.32
N VAL A 190 -3.52 66.73 12.76
CA VAL A 190 -4.75 66.21 13.36
C VAL A 190 -4.75 64.72 13.10
N GLN A 191 -4.44 63.92 14.13
CA GLN A 191 -4.63 62.48 14.11
C GLN A 191 -6.11 62.20 13.80
N ARG A 192 -6.39 61.84 12.55
CA ARG A 192 -7.74 61.42 12.12
C ARG A 192 -8.00 60.04 12.71
N VAL A 193 -8.54 60.00 13.92
CA VAL A 193 -9.05 58.75 14.50
C VAL A 193 -10.36 58.43 13.79
N ILE A 194 -10.29 57.53 12.82
CA ILE A 194 -11.47 56.92 12.21
C ILE A 194 -11.96 55.87 13.20
N VAL A 195 -13.04 56.17 13.91
CA VAL A 195 -13.78 55.17 14.67
C VAL A 195 -14.72 54.48 13.70
N GLU A 196 -14.27 53.39 13.09
CA GLU A 196 -15.17 52.52 12.36
C GLU A 196 -16.13 51.84 13.35
N HIS A 197 -17.42 52.10 13.18
CA HIS A 197 -18.44 51.30 13.81
C HIS A 197 -18.44 49.93 13.10
N ILE A 198 -17.86 48.91 13.74
CA ILE A 198 -18.03 47.52 13.28
C ILE A 198 -19.50 47.16 13.55
N VAL A 199 -20.37 47.49 12.61
CA VAL A 199 -21.65 46.81 12.50
C VAL A 199 -21.26 45.38 12.22
N ARG A 200 -21.41 44.49 13.22
CA ARG A 200 -21.49 43.05 12.98
C ARG A 200 -22.75 42.84 12.15
N SER A 201 -22.65 43.10 10.86
CA SER A 201 -23.63 42.71 9.89
C SER A 201 -23.79 41.20 10.04
N ASN A 202 -25.03 40.74 9.97
CA ASN A 202 -25.44 39.35 9.97
C ASN A 202 -24.85 38.51 8.80
N GLU A 203 -23.74 38.95 8.18
CA GLU A 203 -22.94 38.21 7.20
C GLU A 203 -22.27 36.96 7.78
N MET A 204 -22.15 36.84 9.10
CA MET A 204 -21.78 35.56 9.72
C MET A 204 -22.80 34.45 9.44
N ALA A 205 -24.05 34.79 9.09
CA ALA A 205 -25.06 33.80 8.69
C ALA A 205 -24.94 33.37 7.22
N SER A 206 -24.39 34.19 6.32
CA SER A 206 -24.17 33.80 4.92
C SER A 206 -22.87 33.02 4.74
N HIS A 207 -21.81 33.33 5.49
CA HIS A 207 -20.57 32.57 5.48
C HIS A 207 -20.64 31.23 6.22
N SER A 208 -21.51 31.10 7.23
CA SER A 208 -21.76 29.79 7.86
C SER A 208 -22.46 28.81 6.91
N ASN A 209 -23.26 29.28 5.95
CA ASN A 209 -23.91 28.40 4.99
C ASN A 209 -22.93 27.80 3.95
N LEU A 210 -21.82 28.49 3.67
CA LEU A 210 -20.77 28.06 2.74
C LEU A 210 -19.80 27.04 3.37
N SER A 211 -19.57 27.07 4.68
CA SER A 211 -18.64 26.14 5.35
C SER A 211 -19.14 24.69 5.41
N TYR A 212 -20.43 24.46 5.17
CA TYR A 212 -21.04 23.12 5.19
C TYR A 212 -21.68 22.74 3.85
N LYS A 213 -21.16 23.22 2.72
CA LYS A 213 -21.65 22.79 1.41
C LYS A 213 -21.17 21.36 1.14
N LEU A 214 -22.10 20.42 1.05
CA LEU A 214 -21.80 19.05 0.65
C LEU A 214 -21.29 19.02 -0.80
N LYS A 215 -20.27 18.20 -1.04
CA LYS A 215 -19.77 17.94 -2.40
C LYS A 215 -20.84 17.20 -3.21
N PRO A 216 -20.91 17.38 -4.54
CA PRO A 216 -21.87 16.67 -5.37
C PRO A 216 -21.61 15.15 -5.37
N PHE A 217 -22.68 14.36 -5.41
CA PHE A 217 -22.65 12.90 -5.49
C PHE A 217 -23.71 12.37 -6.47
N SER A 218 -23.29 11.62 -7.49
CA SER A 218 -24.19 10.97 -8.46
C SER A 218 -24.42 9.48 -8.21
N GLY A 219 -23.50 8.81 -7.52
CA GLY A 219 -23.49 7.35 -7.40
C GLY A 219 -23.05 6.59 -8.66
N ARG A 220 -22.41 7.26 -9.63
CA ARG A 220 -21.81 6.60 -10.81
C ARG A 220 -20.43 6.06 -10.48
N VAL A 221 -20.06 4.91 -11.06
CA VAL A 221 -18.71 4.34 -10.98
C VAL A 221 -18.21 4.07 -12.41
N PRO A 222 -17.03 4.60 -12.81
CA PRO A 222 -16.21 5.58 -12.09
C PRO A 222 -16.89 6.96 -11.99
N HIS A 223 -16.66 7.69 -10.89
CA HIS A 223 -17.26 9.01 -10.68
C HIS A 223 -16.42 10.12 -11.35
N PRO A 224 -17.04 11.22 -11.80
CA PRO A 224 -16.32 12.38 -12.33
C PRO A 224 -15.36 13.00 -11.29
N ALA A 225 -14.28 13.66 -11.75
CA ALA A 225 -13.24 14.22 -10.87
C ALA A 225 -13.72 15.32 -9.90
N PHE A 226 -14.87 15.94 -10.16
CA PHE A 226 -15.46 16.96 -9.30
C PHE A 226 -16.48 16.38 -8.29
N GLU A 227 -16.79 15.08 -8.39
CA GLU A 227 -17.69 14.37 -7.49
C GLU A 227 -16.91 13.51 -6.51
N VAL A 228 -17.52 13.27 -5.34
CA VAL A 228 -16.97 12.39 -4.30
C VAL A 228 -17.58 10.99 -4.40
N ASP A 229 -16.92 10.00 -3.81
CA ASP A 229 -17.50 8.67 -3.61
C ASP A 229 -18.59 8.69 -2.53
N TYR A 230 -19.31 7.57 -2.39
CA TYR A 230 -20.41 7.49 -1.44
C TYR A 230 -19.93 7.63 0.00
N ASP A 231 -18.82 6.99 0.37
CA ASP A 231 -18.34 6.98 1.75
C ASP A 231 -17.86 8.36 2.21
N ALA A 232 -17.15 9.12 1.36
CA ALA A 232 -16.75 10.50 1.69
C ALA A 232 -17.95 11.45 1.73
N TRP A 233 -18.91 11.30 0.81
CA TRP A 233 -20.16 12.06 0.84
C TRP A 233 -20.96 11.77 2.11
N ARG A 234 -21.14 10.50 2.45
CA ARG A 234 -21.89 10.01 3.61
C ARG A 234 -21.28 10.50 4.93
N SER A 235 -19.95 10.51 5.03
CA SER A 235 -19.22 11.05 6.18
C SER A 235 -19.44 12.57 6.34
N SER A 236 -19.49 13.31 5.23
CA SER A 236 -19.80 14.74 5.24
C SER A 236 -21.23 15.01 5.72
N VAL A 237 -22.18 14.14 5.39
CA VAL A 237 -23.56 14.23 5.88
C VAL A 237 -23.66 13.90 7.38
N GLU A 238 -22.96 12.86 7.86
CA GLU A 238 -22.89 12.58 9.32
C GLU A 238 -22.34 13.77 10.09
N PHE A 239 -21.31 14.43 9.56
CA PHE A 239 -20.77 15.63 10.18
C PHE A 239 -21.83 16.72 10.34
N CYS A 240 -22.67 16.94 9.31
CA CYS A 240 -23.79 17.88 9.41
C CYS A 240 -24.88 17.42 10.39
N LEU A 241 -25.11 16.12 10.57
CA LEU A 241 -26.10 15.59 11.51
C LEU A 241 -25.68 15.72 12.97
N ASN A 242 -24.38 15.64 13.23
CA ASN A 242 -23.82 15.77 14.57
C ASN A 242 -23.62 17.23 15.01
N ASP A 243 -23.81 18.20 14.11
CA ASP A 243 -23.72 19.63 14.41
C ASP A 243 -25.05 20.14 15.01
N PRO A 244 -25.09 20.53 16.30
CA PRO A 244 -26.32 21.00 16.94
C PRO A 244 -26.86 22.33 16.37
N VAL A 245 -26.06 23.06 15.57
CA VAL A 245 -26.47 24.31 14.94
C VAL A 245 -27.33 24.06 13.69
N ILE A 246 -27.19 22.90 13.04
CA ILE A 246 -27.88 22.57 11.79
C ILE A 246 -29.14 21.76 12.10
N SER A 247 -30.31 22.26 11.68
CA SER A 247 -31.56 21.50 11.86
C SER A 247 -31.72 20.39 10.82
N ASP A 248 -32.45 19.33 11.17
CA ASP A 248 -32.77 18.21 10.28
C ASP A 248 -33.29 18.65 8.91
N THR A 249 -34.16 19.67 8.86
CA THR A 249 -34.70 20.22 7.62
C THR A 249 -33.61 20.82 6.73
N GLN A 250 -32.59 21.48 7.32
CA GLN A 250 -31.45 22.01 6.58
C GLN A 250 -30.56 20.88 6.07
N VAL A 251 -30.37 19.82 6.86
CA VAL A 251 -29.62 18.64 6.41
C VAL A 251 -30.33 17.96 5.24
N VAL A 252 -31.65 17.76 5.29
CA VAL A 252 -32.43 17.19 4.16
C VAL A 252 -32.26 18.04 2.90
N ARG A 253 -32.35 19.37 3.03
CA ARG A 253 -32.15 20.27 1.88
C ARG A 253 -30.75 20.11 1.29
N LYS A 254 -29.71 20.12 2.15
CA LYS A 254 -28.32 19.92 1.72
C LYS A 254 -28.10 18.57 1.05
N ILE A 255 -28.69 17.49 1.58
CA ILE A 255 -28.66 16.15 0.96
C ILE A 255 -29.22 16.26 -0.45
N VAL A 256 -30.47 16.72 -0.60
CA VAL A 256 -31.14 16.78 -1.91
C VAL A 256 -30.40 17.69 -2.91
N GLU A 257 -29.85 18.83 -2.48
CA GLU A 257 -29.06 19.74 -3.32
C GLU A 257 -27.71 19.15 -3.77
N SER A 258 -27.14 18.23 -2.99
CA SER A 258 -25.87 17.59 -3.31
C SER A 258 -26.01 16.37 -4.22
N LEU A 259 -27.22 15.80 -4.34
CA LEU A 259 -27.46 14.60 -5.13
C LEU A 259 -27.73 14.93 -6.60
N SER A 260 -27.06 14.21 -7.50
CA SER A 260 -27.35 14.22 -8.93
C SER A 260 -27.84 12.84 -9.39
N SER A 261 -28.35 12.71 -10.63
CA SER A 261 -28.83 11.42 -11.14
C SER A 261 -27.65 10.48 -11.46
N PRO A 262 -27.70 9.17 -11.08
CA PRO A 262 -28.87 8.41 -10.62
C PRO A 262 -29.25 8.50 -9.14
N ALA A 263 -28.36 8.91 -8.24
CA ALA A 263 -28.61 8.89 -6.80
C ALA A 263 -29.83 9.71 -6.38
N ALA A 264 -30.04 10.88 -6.99
CA ALA A 264 -31.22 11.70 -6.76
C ALA A 264 -32.53 10.94 -7.04
N ASN A 265 -32.55 10.02 -8.03
CA ASN A 265 -33.76 9.27 -8.39
C ASN A 265 -34.19 8.28 -7.31
N ILE A 266 -33.24 7.73 -6.56
CA ILE A 266 -33.53 6.77 -5.49
C ILE A 266 -34.35 7.42 -4.39
N VAL A 267 -34.00 8.65 -4.00
CA VAL A 267 -34.67 9.37 -2.91
C VAL A 267 -35.90 10.17 -3.33
N LYS A 268 -36.27 10.19 -4.63
CA LYS A 268 -37.41 10.97 -5.15
C LYS A 268 -38.75 10.61 -4.51
N SER A 269 -38.92 9.37 -4.05
CA SER A 269 -40.14 8.93 -3.36
C SER A 269 -40.28 9.54 -1.96
N LEU A 270 -39.20 10.09 -1.40
CA LEU A 270 -39.20 10.76 -0.10
C LEU A 270 -39.58 12.23 -0.27
N GLY A 271 -40.59 12.67 0.48
CA GLY A 271 -40.99 14.07 0.50
C GLY A 271 -40.04 14.96 1.32
N PRO A 272 -40.14 16.30 1.19
CA PRO A 272 -39.28 17.26 1.92
C PRO A 272 -39.49 17.26 3.44
N LYS A 273 -40.52 16.56 3.94
CA LYS A 273 -40.81 16.38 5.37
C LYS A 273 -40.22 15.08 5.96
N ALA A 274 -39.60 14.24 5.14
CA ALA A 274 -38.96 13.02 5.61
C ALA A 274 -37.69 13.35 6.41
N THR A 275 -37.35 12.49 7.38
CA THR A 275 -36.17 12.69 8.23
C THR A 275 -34.88 12.44 7.45
N PRO A 276 -33.74 13.11 7.76
CA PRO A 276 -32.45 12.84 7.13
C PRO A 276 -32.05 11.35 7.12
N LYS A 277 -32.32 10.65 8.23
CA LYS A 277 -32.04 9.21 8.38
C LYS A 277 -32.79 8.33 7.36
N ALA A 278 -33.98 8.76 6.90
CA ALA A 278 -34.74 8.03 5.89
C ALA A 278 -34.10 8.14 4.49
N PHE A 279 -33.56 9.31 4.15
CA PHE A 279 -32.77 9.51 2.93
C PHE A 279 -31.52 8.64 2.96
N LEU A 280 -30.79 8.68 4.07
CA LEU A 280 -29.56 7.89 4.26
C LEU A 280 -29.83 6.39 4.15
N LYS A 281 -30.85 5.86 4.83
CA LYS A 281 -31.20 4.43 4.74
C LYS A 281 -31.42 3.95 3.31
N LEU A 282 -32.05 4.76 2.47
CA LEU A 282 -32.34 4.39 1.09
C LEU A 282 -31.08 4.50 0.20
N LEU A 283 -30.25 5.52 0.41
CA LEU A 283 -28.96 5.65 -0.27
C LEU A 283 -27.98 4.55 0.18
N ASP A 284 -27.96 4.21 1.45
CA ASP A 284 -27.15 3.13 2.02
C ASP A 284 -27.50 1.81 1.33
N SER A 285 -28.79 1.56 1.06
CA SER A 285 -29.24 0.34 0.36
C SER A 285 -28.75 0.22 -1.09
N ALA A 286 -28.41 1.33 -1.74
CA ALA A 286 -28.01 1.37 -3.15
C ALA A 286 -26.50 1.56 -3.35
N TYR A 287 -25.84 2.28 -2.43
CA TYR A 287 -24.48 2.79 -2.64
C TYR A 287 -23.52 2.49 -1.49
N ALA A 288 -23.99 2.09 -0.30
CA ALA A 288 -23.04 1.71 0.74
C ALA A 288 -22.27 0.47 0.29
N ALA A 289 -20.97 0.44 0.59
CA ALA A 289 -20.21 -0.78 0.47
C ALA A 289 -20.90 -1.89 1.29
N VAL A 290 -21.14 -3.02 0.63
CA VAL A 290 -21.72 -4.24 1.23
C VAL A 290 -20.66 -5.02 2.02
N GLU A 291 -19.40 -4.57 1.97
CA GLU A 291 -18.28 -5.20 2.64
C GLU A 291 -18.53 -5.30 4.16
N ASP A 292 -18.40 -6.52 4.67
CA ASP A 292 -18.50 -6.82 6.09
C ASP A 292 -17.23 -6.39 6.83
N GLY A 293 -17.33 -6.14 8.14
CA GLY A 293 -16.18 -5.79 8.98
C GLY A 293 -15.08 -6.85 8.92
N ASP A 294 -15.46 -8.13 8.85
CA ASP A 294 -14.54 -9.26 8.73
C ASP A 294 -13.84 -9.33 7.37
N GLU A 295 -14.54 -9.01 6.28
CA GLU A 295 -13.96 -8.97 4.93
C GLU A 295 -12.95 -7.82 4.80
N LEU A 296 -13.30 -6.64 5.33
CA LEU A 296 -12.39 -5.51 5.42
C LEU A 296 -11.17 -5.84 6.27
N PHE A 297 -11.35 -6.56 7.38
CA PHE A 297 -10.24 -6.97 8.23
C PHE A 297 -9.34 -8.00 7.53
N ALA A 298 -9.90 -8.94 6.78
CA ALA A 298 -9.13 -9.86 5.95
C ALA A 298 -8.33 -9.11 4.88
N ARG A 299 -8.92 -8.11 4.22
CA ARG A 299 -8.22 -7.25 3.26
C ARG A 299 -7.08 -6.46 3.92
N PHE A 300 -7.30 -5.93 5.11
CA PHE A 300 -6.27 -5.29 5.93
C PHE A 300 -5.09 -6.24 6.19
N LEU A 301 -5.34 -7.48 6.62
CA LEU A 301 -4.30 -8.49 6.88
C LEU A 301 -3.54 -8.96 5.63
N ASN A 302 -4.11 -8.75 4.44
CA ASN A 302 -3.50 -9.04 3.15
C ASN A 302 -2.81 -7.83 2.51
N THR A 303 -2.85 -6.66 3.16
CA THR A 303 -2.20 -5.45 2.67
C THR A 303 -0.71 -5.46 3.05
N ASN A 304 0.15 -5.73 2.07
CA ASN A 304 1.62 -5.73 2.21
C ASN A 304 2.24 -4.51 1.50
N GLN A 305 3.48 -4.17 1.83
CA GLN A 305 4.25 -3.11 1.17
C GLN A 305 4.43 -3.45 -0.31
N ASN A 306 4.22 -2.48 -1.19
CA ASN A 306 4.44 -2.63 -2.63
C ASN A 306 5.93 -2.48 -2.98
N VAL A 307 6.34 -3.00 -4.14
CA VAL A 307 7.72 -2.85 -4.61
C VAL A 307 8.05 -1.38 -4.82
N GLY A 308 9.06 -0.88 -4.10
CA GLY A 308 9.51 0.52 -4.19
C GLY A 308 8.66 1.55 -3.43
N GLU A 309 7.60 1.11 -2.75
CA GLU A 309 6.84 1.96 -1.83
C GLU A 309 7.65 2.20 -0.55
N LYS A 310 7.65 3.43 -0.02
CA LYS A 310 8.30 3.72 1.26
C LYS A 310 7.50 3.09 2.41
N ALA A 311 8.19 2.75 3.50
CA ALA A 311 7.55 2.24 4.71
C ALA A 311 6.49 3.22 5.27
N SER A 312 6.73 4.53 5.22
CA SER A 312 5.76 5.54 5.64
C SER A 312 4.50 5.59 4.77
N ASP A 313 4.64 5.46 3.45
CA ASP A 313 3.50 5.42 2.52
C ASP A 313 2.68 4.13 2.71
N TYR A 314 3.36 3.00 2.90
CA TYR A 314 2.73 1.74 3.25
C TYR A 314 1.92 1.85 4.56
N LEU A 315 2.48 2.46 5.61
CA LEU A 315 1.77 2.66 6.87
C LEU A 315 0.50 3.49 6.69
N GLN A 316 0.54 4.54 5.86
CA GLN A 316 -0.63 5.38 5.59
C GLN A 316 -1.73 4.59 4.88
N ARG A 317 -1.39 3.82 3.85
CA ARG A 317 -2.34 2.96 3.14
C ARG A 317 -2.95 1.91 4.07
N LEU A 318 -2.14 1.36 4.98
CA LEU A 318 -2.58 0.40 5.97
C LEU A 318 -3.55 1.04 6.98
N HIS A 319 -3.26 2.25 7.45
CA HIS A 319 -4.13 3.03 8.34
C HIS A 319 -5.47 3.38 7.68
N THR A 320 -5.49 3.75 6.39
CA THR A 320 -6.73 3.98 5.64
C THR A 320 -7.59 2.72 5.61
N THR A 321 -6.99 1.57 5.30
CA THR A 321 -7.72 0.29 5.27
C THR A 321 -8.25 -0.07 6.66
N LEU A 322 -7.45 0.12 7.71
CA LEU A 322 -7.85 -0.12 9.09
C LEU A 322 -9.01 0.79 9.55
N SER A 323 -9.01 2.05 9.11
CA SER A 323 -10.08 3.01 9.42
C SER A 323 -11.42 2.51 8.88
N SER A 324 -11.44 1.94 7.67
CA SER A 324 -12.64 1.31 7.11
C SER A 324 -13.11 0.12 7.94
N VAL A 325 -12.20 -0.71 8.45
CA VAL A 325 -12.53 -1.84 9.34
C VAL A 325 -13.19 -1.35 10.63
N ILE A 326 -12.64 -0.30 11.25
CA ILE A 326 -13.16 0.27 12.51
C ILE A 326 -14.56 0.86 12.29
N SER A 327 -14.78 1.56 11.17
CA SER A 327 -16.08 2.13 10.83
C SER A 327 -17.18 1.08 10.63
N ARG A 328 -16.80 -0.17 10.33
CA ARG A 328 -17.71 -1.31 10.17
C ARG A 328 -17.65 -2.29 11.36
N GLU A 329 -17.12 -1.85 12.49
CA GLU A 329 -17.04 -2.63 13.74
C GLU A 329 -16.29 -3.97 13.62
N GLY A 330 -15.45 -4.15 12.60
CA GLY A 330 -14.66 -5.37 12.42
C GLY A 330 -13.55 -5.54 13.46
N ILE A 331 -13.13 -4.45 14.11
CA ILE A 331 -12.23 -4.46 15.27
C ILE A 331 -12.63 -3.42 16.30
N VAL A 332 -12.22 -3.64 17.55
CA VAL A 332 -12.36 -2.64 18.61
C VAL A 332 -11.36 -1.50 18.38
N PRO A 333 -11.78 -0.21 18.38
CA PRO A 333 -10.90 0.93 18.15
C PRO A 333 -9.67 0.97 19.07
N ASN A 334 -9.82 0.48 20.30
CA ASN A 334 -8.74 0.42 21.29
C ASN A 334 -7.62 -0.59 20.94
N ASP A 335 -7.87 -1.52 20.02
CA ASP A 335 -6.87 -2.47 19.51
C ASP A 335 -6.32 -2.03 18.14
N ALA A 336 -6.77 -0.89 17.59
CA ALA A 336 -6.38 -0.42 16.26
C ALA A 336 -4.86 -0.27 16.12
N ASP A 337 -4.21 0.48 17.01
CA ASP A 337 -2.75 0.68 16.95
C ASP A 337 -1.98 -0.64 17.11
N LYS A 338 -2.52 -1.58 17.88
CA LYS A 338 -1.92 -2.93 18.06
C LYS A 338 -1.99 -3.72 16.77
N GLN A 339 -3.16 -3.76 16.13
CA GLN A 339 -3.35 -4.44 14.85
C GLN A 339 -2.53 -3.77 13.75
N LEU A 340 -2.49 -2.44 13.73
CA LEU A 340 -1.70 -1.66 12.79
C LEU A 340 -0.22 -2.01 12.87
N LEU A 341 0.36 -2.01 14.08
CA LEU A 341 1.76 -2.36 14.27
C LEU A 341 2.05 -3.83 13.92
N ARG A 342 1.17 -4.77 14.31
CA ARG A 342 1.35 -6.19 14.00
C ARG A 342 1.34 -6.43 12.50
N GLN A 343 0.37 -5.86 11.79
CA GLN A 343 0.26 -6.03 10.35
C GLN A 343 1.40 -5.31 9.61
N PHE A 344 1.81 -4.13 10.08
CA PHE A 344 2.97 -3.44 9.54
C PHE A 344 4.24 -4.30 9.67
N CYS A 345 4.51 -4.88 10.83
CA CYS A 345 5.67 -5.76 11.02
C CYS A 345 5.62 -7.00 10.12
N ARG A 346 4.42 -7.49 9.79
CA ARG A 346 4.22 -8.66 8.92
C ARG A 346 4.37 -8.32 7.43
N GLY A 347 3.87 -7.16 7.01
CA GLY A 347 3.77 -6.79 5.60
C GLY A 347 4.86 -5.83 5.10
N CYS A 348 5.69 -5.27 5.99
CA CYS A 348 6.83 -4.41 5.65
C CYS A 348 8.05 -5.22 5.21
N TRP A 349 8.70 -4.80 4.13
CA TRP A 349 9.89 -5.43 3.56
C TRP A 349 11.20 -4.76 3.99
N ASP A 350 11.14 -3.57 4.60
CA ASP A 350 12.30 -2.83 5.08
C ASP A 350 12.86 -3.39 6.39
N SER A 351 13.52 -4.54 6.30
CA SER A 351 14.15 -5.23 7.44
C SER A 351 15.08 -4.33 8.27
N PRO A 352 15.94 -3.46 7.67
CA PRO A 352 16.79 -2.56 8.46
C PRO A 352 15.99 -1.59 9.32
N LEU A 353 14.84 -1.12 8.83
CA LEU A 353 13.98 -0.17 9.50
C LEU A 353 13.20 -0.83 10.66
N LEU A 354 12.69 -2.05 10.44
CA LEU A 354 12.07 -2.87 11.48
C LEU A 354 13.03 -3.09 12.66
N MET A 355 14.31 -3.38 12.36
CA MET A 355 15.35 -3.60 13.35
C MET A 355 15.75 -2.31 14.09
N SER A 356 16.01 -1.21 13.37
CA SER A 356 16.46 0.05 13.98
C SER A 356 15.42 0.64 14.94
N LEU A 357 14.14 0.47 14.63
CA LEU A 357 13.04 0.97 15.44
C LEU A 357 12.52 -0.06 16.47
N GLN A 358 13.03 -1.29 16.45
CA GLN A 358 12.65 -2.39 17.35
C GLN A 358 11.13 -2.64 17.37
N LEU A 359 10.48 -2.53 16.21
CA LEU A 359 9.01 -2.51 16.11
C LEU A 359 8.36 -3.80 16.62
N GLU A 360 9.06 -4.94 16.52
CA GLU A 360 8.56 -6.21 17.04
C GLU A 360 8.44 -6.23 18.58
N GLN A 361 9.32 -5.51 19.28
CA GLN A 361 9.32 -5.44 20.74
C GLN A 361 8.19 -4.55 21.26
N ARG A 362 7.66 -3.66 20.42
CA ARG A 362 6.58 -2.72 20.74
C ARG A 362 5.18 -3.28 20.50
N LYS A 363 5.04 -4.55 20.11
CA LYS A 363 3.73 -5.19 19.83
C LYS A 363 2.78 -5.22 21.04
N THR A 364 3.32 -5.16 22.26
CA THR A 364 2.52 -5.15 23.51
C THR A 364 1.99 -3.76 23.84
N ASP A 365 2.76 -2.72 23.52
CA ASP A 365 2.45 -1.31 23.77
C ASP A 365 2.82 -0.48 22.53
N PRO A 366 1.93 -0.42 21.53
CA PRO A 366 2.24 0.20 20.25
C PRO A 366 2.20 1.73 20.35
N PRO A 367 3.04 2.44 19.60
CA PRO A 367 2.88 3.87 19.42
C PRO A 367 1.58 4.17 18.67
N SER A 368 0.99 5.33 18.96
CA SER A 368 -0.15 5.84 18.19
C SER A 368 0.23 6.05 16.71
N PHE A 369 -0.73 5.96 15.79
CA PHE A 369 -0.45 6.19 14.36
C PHE A 369 0.39 7.44 14.04
N PRO A 370 0.11 8.64 14.58
CA PRO A 370 0.91 9.83 14.29
C PRO A 370 2.36 9.72 14.78
N GLU A 371 2.55 9.16 15.97
CA GLU A 371 3.87 8.92 16.54
C GLU A 371 4.64 7.88 15.72
N PHE A 372 3.97 6.81 15.32
CA PHE A 372 4.57 5.76 14.51
C PHE A 372 5.02 6.29 13.14
N LEU A 373 4.16 7.07 12.48
CA LEU A 373 4.47 7.69 11.20
C LEU A 373 5.68 8.65 11.32
N LEU A 374 5.77 9.41 12.41
CA LEU A 374 6.91 10.29 12.65
C LEU A 374 8.21 9.49 12.85
N LEU A 375 8.17 8.40 13.62
CA LEU A 375 9.32 7.51 13.83
C LEU A 375 9.82 6.93 12.50
N LEU A 376 8.91 6.45 11.64
CA LEU A 376 9.25 5.94 10.31
C LEU A 376 9.93 7.00 9.46
N ARG A 377 9.29 8.16 9.28
CA ARG A 377 9.83 9.24 8.43
C ARG A 377 11.21 9.71 8.90
N THR A 378 11.40 9.81 10.21
CA THR A 378 12.68 10.21 10.79
C THR A 378 13.80 9.20 10.50
N GLU A 379 13.51 7.90 10.64
CA GLU A 379 14.51 6.87 10.37
C GLU A 379 14.74 6.68 8.86
N GLU A 380 13.72 6.80 8.02
CA GLU A 380 13.84 6.84 6.56
C GLU A 380 14.78 7.98 6.11
N ASP A 381 14.56 9.20 6.61
CA ASP A 381 15.39 10.36 6.28
C ASP A 381 16.84 10.17 6.73
N LYS A 382 17.05 9.55 7.90
CA LYS A 382 18.38 9.20 8.41
C LYS A 382 19.06 8.13 7.55
N GLN A 383 18.33 7.10 7.11
CA GLN A 383 18.86 6.07 6.20
C GLN A 383 19.20 6.66 4.83
N ALA A 384 18.34 7.51 4.27
CA ALA A 384 18.58 8.21 3.01
C ALA A 384 19.79 9.15 3.08
N SER A 385 19.94 9.90 4.18
CA SER A 385 21.09 10.77 4.43
C SER A 385 22.39 9.96 4.55
N LYS A 386 22.35 8.84 5.28
CA LYS A 386 23.50 7.92 5.39
C LYS A 386 23.86 7.31 4.04
N ALA A 387 22.89 6.83 3.26
CA ALA A 387 23.10 6.26 1.94
C ALA A 387 23.71 7.29 0.97
N THR A 388 23.21 8.53 1.00
CA THR A 388 23.76 9.64 0.20
C THR A 388 25.21 9.94 0.59
N ARG A 389 25.51 10.04 1.89
CA ARG A 389 26.87 10.23 2.40
C ARG A 389 27.78 9.07 2.02
N MET A 390 27.30 7.84 2.13
CA MET A 390 28.05 6.65 1.73
C MET A 390 28.36 6.65 0.25
N LYS A 391 27.40 7.01 -0.61
CA LYS A 391 27.61 7.17 -2.06
C LYS A 391 28.68 8.23 -2.36
N GLN A 392 28.66 9.35 -1.63
CA GLN A 392 29.65 10.43 -1.79
C GLN A 392 31.06 10.04 -1.32
N HIS A 393 31.18 9.29 -0.21
CA HIS A 393 32.47 9.00 0.42
C HIS A 393 33.07 7.61 0.13
N LEU A 394 32.26 6.59 -0.18
CA LEU A 394 32.73 5.22 -0.45
C LEU A 394 32.85 4.89 -1.95
N GLY A 395 32.46 5.78 -2.88
CA GLY A 395 32.72 5.48 -4.29
C GLY A 395 32.19 6.48 -5.31
N ILE A 396 33.10 7.33 -5.79
CA ILE A 396 33.51 7.24 -7.20
C ILE A 396 35.01 6.90 -7.21
N THR A 397 35.35 5.64 -6.98
CA THR A 397 36.66 5.11 -7.41
C THR A 397 36.58 4.89 -8.92
N LYS A 398 36.79 5.95 -9.71
CA LYS A 398 37.17 5.79 -11.11
C LYS A 398 38.59 5.22 -11.13
N THR A 399 38.72 3.91 -11.31
CA THR A 399 39.98 3.27 -11.69
C THR A 399 40.40 3.85 -13.05
N ARG A 400 41.23 4.89 -13.04
CA ARG A 400 41.83 5.44 -14.25
C ARG A 400 43.03 4.57 -14.63
N ALA A 401 42.76 3.39 -15.19
CA ALA A 401 43.74 2.64 -15.96
C ALA A 401 43.52 2.98 -17.45
N LEU A 402 44.51 3.65 -18.05
CA LEU A 402 44.54 3.96 -19.46
C LEU A 402 44.61 2.66 -20.27
N SER A 403 43.51 2.30 -20.94
CA SER A 403 43.58 1.63 -22.24
C SER A 403 42.36 2.05 -23.06
N HIS A 404 42.62 3.02 -23.92
CA HIS A 404 42.02 3.22 -25.23
C HIS A 404 41.15 2.05 -25.73
N MET A 405 39.82 2.19 -25.64
CA MET A 405 38.86 2.08 -26.75
C MET A 405 37.41 2.05 -26.22
N GLN A 406 36.59 2.95 -26.79
CA GLN A 406 35.12 2.94 -26.84
C GLN A 406 34.34 3.35 -25.58
N THR A 407 34.24 4.67 -25.41
CA THR A 407 33.13 5.33 -24.71
C THR A 407 31.93 5.42 -25.64
N THR A 408 30.86 4.70 -25.34
CA THR A 408 29.48 5.15 -25.57
C THR A 408 28.58 4.51 -24.51
N LEU A 409 27.78 5.38 -23.86
CA LEU A 409 26.64 5.10 -22.97
C LEU A 409 26.95 4.76 -21.51
N MET A 410 26.93 5.79 -20.67
CA MET A 410 25.94 5.93 -19.59
C MET A 410 26.20 7.27 -18.88
N SER A 411 25.63 8.34 -19.42
CA SER A 411 25.38 9.57 -18.69
C SER A 411 23.98 10.01 -19.06
N SER A 412 23.07 9.93 -18.09
CA SER A 412 22.02 10.91 -17.80
C SER A 412 20.88 10.23 -17.03
N MET A 413 20.88 10.43 -15.71
CA MET A 413 19.65 10.64 -14.97
C MET A 413 19.99 11.41 -13.69
N ASP A 414 19.88 12.74 -13.77
CA ASP A 414 19.01 13.47 -12.86
C ASP A 414 18.65 14.84 -13.44
N SER A 415 17.37 15.08 -13.71
CA SER A 415 16.65 16.32 -13.37
C SER A 415 15.21 16.25 -13.90
N PHE A 416 14.30 16.44 -12.96
CA PHE A 416 12.86 16.67 -13.09
C PHE A 416 12.55 17.95 -13.90
N ASP A 417 11.60 17.90 -14.84
CA ASP A 417 10.36 18.71 -14.80
C ASP A 417 9.36 18.40 -15.97
N THR A 418 8.10 18.18 -15.58
CA THR A 418 6.81 18.50 -16.24
C THR A 418 6.49 18.20 -17.73
N THR A 419 5.41 17.41 -17.89
CA THR A 419 4.42 17.30 -18.99
C THR A 419 4.70 16.52 -20.29
N SER A 420 3.71 15.66 -20.62
CA SER A 420 3.26 15.17 -21.94
C SER A 420 3.69 13.75 -22.37
N ASP A 421 2.68 12.87 -22.46
CA ASP A 421 2.47 11.65 -23.26
C ASP A 421 3.46 10.45 -23.21
N PRO A 422 2.95 9.18 -23.23
CA PRO A 422 3.74 8.00 -22.85
C PRO A 422 4.37 7.19 -24.01
N ASP A 423 4.21 7.56 -25.27
CA ASP A 423 4.46 6.62 -26.40
C ASP A 423 5.82 6.75 -27.13
N SER A 424 6.73 7.63 -26.71
CA SER A 424 7.96 7.91 -27.49
C SER A 424 9.22 7.12 -27.05
N VAL A 425 9.26 6.60 -25.82
CA VAL A 425 10.50 6.02 -25.25
C VAL A 425 10.78 4.58 -25.74
N SER A 426 9.76 3.86 -26.20
CA SER A 426 9.89 2.45 -26.65
C SER A 426 10.56 2.29 -28.03
N SER A 427 10.53 3.33 -28.88
CA SER A 427 11.01 3.24 -30.26
C SER A 427 12.55 3.19 -30.37
N ALA A 428 13.27 3.96 -29.57
CA ALA A 428 14.73 4.03 -29.63
C ALA A 428 15.38 2.71 -29.19
N ALA A 429 14.94 2.16 -28.04
CA ALA A 429 15.43 0.88 -27.54
C ALA A 429 15.12 -0.28 -28.50
N HIS A 430 13.94 -0.26 -29.15
CA HIS A 430 13.56 -1.28 -30.12
C HIS A 430 14.39 -1.22 -31.42
N ASN A 431 14.82 -0.03 -31.84
CA ASN A 431 15.69 0.14 -33.00
C ASN A 431 17.13 -0.31 -32.73
N ASP A 432 17.66 -0.05 -31.54
CA ASP A 432 18.99 -0.51 -31.14
C ASP A 432 19.03 -2.05 -31.06
N LEU A 433 17.99 -2.66 -30.49
CA LEU A 433 17.88 -4.11 -30.38
C LEU A 433 17.71 -4.79 -31.76
N LYS A 434 16.98 -4.15 -32.69
CA LYS A 434 16.91 -4.61 -34.10
C LYS A 434 18.26 -4.56 -34.80
N LYS A 435 19.06 -3.54 -34.53
CA LYS A 435 20.41 -3.38 -35.12
C LYS A 435 21.36 -4.46 -34.60
N GLU A 436 21.30 -4.76 -33.31
CA GLU A 436 22.09 -5.82 -32.69
C GLU A 436 21.71 -7.22 -33.21
N ILE A 437 20.41 -7.48 -33.41
CA ILE A 437 19.92 -8.71 -34.04
C ILE A 437 20.41 -8.84 -35.49
N ALA A 438 20.46 -7.75 -36.25
CA ALA A 438 20.95 -7.75 -37.63
C ALA A 438 22.45 -8.09 -37.70
N ASP A 439 23.26 -7.50 -36.82
CA ASP A 439 24.71 -7.77 -36.75
C ASP A 439 24.99 -9.22 -36.34
N LEU A 440 24.26 -9.75 -35.34
CA LEU A 440 24.40 -11.15 -34.94
C LEU A 440 24.02 -12.13 -36.08
N ARG A 441 22.97 -11.82 -36.84
CA ARG A 441 22.58 -12.61 -38.01
C ARG A 441 23.65 -12.59 -39.11
N ALA A 442 24.31 -11.44 -39.32
CA ALA A 442 25.40 -11.32 -40.28
C ALA A 442 26.64 -12.14 -39.87
N GLN A 443 26.99 -12.14 -38.58
CA GLN A 443 28.10 -12.94 -38.05
C GLN A 443 27.83 -14.45 -38.19
N ILE A 444 26.59 -14.89 -37.91
CA ILE A 444 26.20 -16.30 -38.10
C ILE A 444 26.23 -16.69 -39.58
N ALA A 445 25.83 -15.80 -40.49
CA ALA A 445 25.92 -16.04 -41.93
C ALA A 445 27.37 -16.17 -42.44
N GLN A 446 28.28 -15.32 -41.93
CA GLN A 446 29.71 -15.41 -42.25
C GLN A 446 30.36 -16.67 -41.69
N LEU A 447 30.00 -17.10 -40.48
CA LEU A 447 30.49 -18.35 -39.89
C LEU A 447 29.97 -19.59 -40.63
N LYS A 448 28.72 -19.55 -41.14
CA LYS A 448 28.17 -20.61 -42.00
C LYS A 448 28.82 -20.64 -43.38
N ALA A 449 29.17 -19.50 -43.97
CA ALA A 449 29.86 -19.43 -45.26
C ALA A 449 31.32 -19.94 -45.16
N CYS A 450 32.01 -19.65 -44.05
CA CYS A 450 33.39 -20.09 -43.83
C CYS A 450 33.52 -21.60 -43.55
N SER A 451 32.41 -22.28 -43.19
CA SER A 451 32.40 -23.72 -42.90
C SER A 451 32.15 -24.63 -44.13
N ILE A 452 31.92 -24.08 -45.33
CA ILE A 452 31.51 -24.89 -46.50
C ILE A 452 32.64 -25.11 -47.53
N GLU A 453 33.78 -24.42 -47.46
CA GLU A 453 34.87 -24.65 -48.43
C GLU A 453 36.04 -25.45 -47.87
N LYS A 454 36.02 -26.77 -48.13
CA LYS A 454 37.21 -27.54 -48.58
C LYS A 454 36.85 -28.98 -49.02
N PRO A 455 37.13 -29.31 -50.30
CA PRO A 455 37.66 -30.64 -50.62
C PRO A 455 38.91 -30.59 -51.52
N VAL A 456 40.07 -30.95 -50.94
CA VAL A 456 40.94 -32.10 -51.26
C VAL A 456 41.22 -32.55 -52.74
N LYS A 457 42.54 -32.70 -53.05
CA LYS A 457 43.31 -33.59 -54.02
C LYS A 457 43.49 -33.08 -55.49
N LYS A 458 44.60 -33.30 -56.23
CA LYS A 458 45.70 -34.31 -56.24
C LYS A 458 46.81 -33.98 -57.29
N GLY A 459 48.07 -34.38 -57.04
CA GLY A 459 49.10 -34.88 -58.01
C GLY A 459 50.01 -33.84 -58.72
N ILE A 460 51.30 -34.03 -59.08
CA ILE A 460 52.23 -35.18 -59.25
C ILE A 460 53.68 -34.60 -59.50
N LYS A 461 54.73 -35.24 -58.90
CA LYS A 461 56.19 -35.38 -59.25
C LYS A 461 57.05 -34.13 -59.57
N ARG A 462 58.31 -33.99 -59.13
CA ARG A 462 59.48 -34.86 -59.39
C ARG A 462 60.71 -34.54 -58.48
N ASN A 463 61.52 -35.57 -58.22
CA ASN A 463 62.75 -35.73 -57.43
C ASN A 463 63.89 -34.68 -57.54
N GLN A 464 64.70 -34.55 -56.48
CA GLN A 464 66.10 -35.07 -56.31
C GLN A 464 66.62 -34.66 -54.89
N GLU A 465 67.11 -35.60 -54.06
CA GLU A 465 68.54 -35.93 -53.80
C GLU A 465 69.30 -34.71 -53.21
N THR A 466 69.93 -34.71 -52.02
CA THR A 466 70.87 -35.64 -51.40
C THR A 466 71.04 -35.34 -49.90
N THR A 467 71.33 -36.38 -49.12
CA THR A 467 71.83 -36.38 -47.74
C THR A 467 73.31 -35.96 -47.63
N ALA A 468 73.67 -35.19 -46.60
CA ALA A 468 75.00 -35.19 -45.95
C ALA A 468 74.80 -34.73 -44.48
N LYS A 469 74.81 -35.63 -43.49
CA LYS A 469 75.94 -36.17 -42.71
C LYS A 469 76.70 -35.15 -41.86
N ASP A 470 76.72 -35.48 -40.56
CA ASP A 470 77.60 -35.02 -39.48
C ASP A 470 78.99 -34.54 -39.92
N THR A 471 79.49 -33.46 -39.32
CA THR A 471 80.77 -33.51 -38.58
C THR A 471 80.96 -32.31 -37.64
N LYS A 472 81.30 -32.63 -36.39
CA LYS A 472 82.14 -31.94 -35.40
C LYS A 472 81.53 -30.91 -34.45
#